data_AF-A0AB37MKA5-F1
#
_entry.id   AF-A0AB37MKA5-F1
#
_cell.length_a   1.000
_cell.length_b   1.000
_cell.length_c   1.000
_cell.angle_alpha   90.00
_cell.angle_beta   90.00
_cell.angle_gamma   90.00
#
_symmetry.space_group_name_H-M   'P 1'
#
loop_
_entity.id
_entity.type
_entity.pdbx_description
1 polymer ?
#
loop_
_entity_poly.entity_id
_entity_poly.type
_entity_poly.pdbx_seq_one_letter_code
_entity_poly.pdbx_strand_id
1 'polypeptide(L)' 'MKVKVTWVSNNPFVLDLRNMSRCSEADVPAEMNYDTIEDFAREATPQGFHLRSIDVEGKVVQYDYNGHKL' A
#
# COMPACT_ATOMS: atom_id res chain seq x y z
N MET A 1 3.49 -15.68 -4.74
CA MET A 1 4.23 -14.85 -3.77
C MET A 1 3.24 -14.09 -2.89
N LYS A 2 3.59 -13.90 -1.62
CA LYS A 2 2.71 -13.19 -0.68
C LYS A 2 2.92 -11.69 -0.79
N VAL A 3 1.84 -10.96 -1.01
CA VAL A 3 1.83 -9.49 -1.08
C VAL A 3 0.90 -8.93 -0.01
N LYS A 4 1.37 -7.91 0.70
CA LYS A 4 0.58 -7.11 1.62
C LYS A 4 0.62 -5.65 1.20
N VAL A 5 -0.54 -5.09 0.89
CA VAL A 5 -0.70 -3.67 0.58
C VAL A 5 -1.33 -2.98 1.78
N THR A 6 -0.78 -1.82 2.16
CA THR A 6 -1.33 -0.98 3.22
C THR A 6 -1.60 0.42 2.68
N TRP A 7 -2.81 0.90 2.92
CA TRP A 7 -3.23 2.28 2.69
C TRP A 7 -3.51 2.94 4.02
N VAL A 8 -3.26 4.25 4.12
CA VAL A 8 -3.60 5.02 5.32
C VAL A 8 -4.41 6.26 4.95
N SER A 9 -5.24 6.70 5.88
CA SER A 9 -6.16 7.82 5.63
C SER A 9 -5.42 9.14 5.42
N ASN A 10 -5.98 9.99 4.56
CA ASN A 10 -5.55 11.38 4.34
C ASN A 10 -6.09 12.36 5.40
N ASN A 11 -6.68 11.87 6.49
CA ASN A 11 -7.31 12.72 7.49
C ASN A 11 -6.27 13.47 8.35
N PRO A 12 -6.15 14.81 8.26
CA PRO A 12 -5.16 15.57 9.01
C PRO A 12 -5.48 15.68 10.51
N PHE A 13 -6.69 15.31 10.93
CA PHE A 13 -7.13 15.36 12.33
C PHE A 13 -6.81 14.09 13.12
N VAL A 14 -6.34 13.03 12.45
CA VAL A 14 -5.96 11.77 13.11
C VAL A 14 -4.45 11.73 13.29
N LEU A 15 -4.01 11.93 14.54
CA LEU A 15 -2.60 12.01 14.92
C LEU A 15 -1.83 10.68 14.74
N ASP A 16 -2.49 9.53 14.88
CA ASP A 16 -1.88 8.21 14.67
C ASP A 16 -2.46 7.51 13.44
N LEU A 17 -1.66 7.44 12.38
CA LEU A 17 -2.02 6.84 11.10
C LEU A 17 -2.41 5.35 11.22
N ARG A 18 -1.90 4.65 12.24
CA ARG A 18 -2.22 3.23 12.46
C ARG A 18 -3.69 3.04 12.76
N ASN A 19 -4.34 4.03 13.38
CA ASN A 19 -5.76 3.99 13.75
C ASN A 19 -6.69 4.09 12.52
N MET A 20 -6.18 4.51 11.36
CA MET A 20 -6.93 4.61 10.11
C MET A 20 -6.17 3.99 8.95
N SER A 21 -5.59 2.81 9.16
CA SER A 21 -4.99 2.01 8.10
C SER A 21 -5.98 0.97 7.56
N ARG A 22 -5.83 0.65 6.27
CA ARG A 22 -6.47 -0.51 5.64
C ARG A 22 -5.36 -1.38 5.07
N CYS A 23 -5.47 -2.68 5.25
CA CYS A 23 -4.54 -3.64 4.66
C CYS A 23 -5.30 -4.67 3.82
N SER A 24 -4.63 -5.15 2.78
CA SER A 24 -5.04 -6.31 2.00
C SER A 24 -3.85 -7.23 1.85
N GLU A 25 -4.05 -8.52 2.11
CA GLU A 25 -3.03 -9.57 1.91
C GLU A 25 -3.55 -10.57 0.88
N ALA A 26 -2.74 -10.90 -0.10
CA ALA A 26 -3.08 -11.85 -1.15
C ALA A 26 -1.86 -12.64 -1.64
N ASP A 27 -2.12 -13.86 -2.11
CA ASP A 27 -1.17 -14.63 -2.89
C ASP A 27 -1.36 -14.29 -4.37
N VAL A 28 -0.30 -13.78 -5.01
CA VAL A 28 -0.28 -13.45 -6.44
C VAL A 28 0.69 -14.37 -7.20
N PRO A 29 0.55 -14.53 -8.52
CA PRO A 29 1.51 -15.29 -9.33
C PRO A 29 2.95 -14.84 -9.09
N ALA A 30 3.90 -15.78 -9.03
CA ALA A 30 5.29 -15.48 -8.67
C ALA A 30 6.03 -14.69 -9.77
N GLU A 31 5.54 -14.79 -11.00
CA GLU A 31 6.03 -14.08 -12.18
C GLU A 31 5.51 -12.64 -12.27
N MET A 32 4.53 -12.25 -11.45
CA MET A 32 4.02 -10.88 -11.44
C MET A 32 5.12 -9.94 -10.95
N ASN A 33 5.47 -8.94 -11.76
CA ASN A 33 6.51 -7.99 -11.38
C ASN A 33 5.98 -6.95 -10.38
N TYR A 34 6.91 -6.28 -9.71
CA TYR A 34 6.58 -5.28 -8.70
C TYR A 34 5.79 -4.11 -9.29
N ASP A 35 6.13 -3.65 -10.49
CA ASP A 35 5.46 -2.50 -11.12
C ASP A 35 3.95 -2.77 -11.35
N THR A 36 3.61 -3.99 -11.76
CA THR A 36 2.21 -4.42 -11.93
C THR A 36 1.46 -4.46 -10.60
N ILE A 37 2.12 -4.95 -9.53
CA ILE A 37 1.55 -4.94 -8.18
C ILE A 37 1.33 -3.51 -7.71
N GLU A 38 2.29 -2.63 -7.97
CA GLU A 38 2.21 -1.22 -7.62
C GLU A 38 1.04 -0.53 -8.33
N ASP A 39 0.87 -0.79 -9.63
CA ASP A 39 -0.27 -0.26 -10.39
C ASP A 39 -1.60 -0.72 -9.80
N PHE A 40 -1.76 -2.02 -9.52
CA PHE A 40 -2.96 -2.53 -8.85
C PHE A 40 -3.18 -1.95 -7.46
N ALA A 41 -2.10 -1.79 -6.67
CA ALA A 41 -2.17 -1.19 -5.34
C ALA A 41 -2.63 0.28 -5.41
N ARG A 42 -2.18 1.02 -6.42
CA ARG A 42 -2.61 2.40 -6.68
C ARG A 42 -4.08 2.45 -7.11
N GLU A 43 -4.47 1.63 -8.09
CA GLU A 43 -5.85 1.56 -8.58
C GLU A 43 -6.84 1.15 -7.48
N ALA A 44 -6.45 0.22 -6.61
CA ALA A 44 -7.28 -0.26 -5.50
C ALA A 44 -7.32 0.70 -4.29
N THR A 45 -6.65 1.86 -4.35
CA THR A 45 -6.62 2.82 -3.24
C THR A 45 -8.03 3.30 -2.90
N PRO A 46 -8.54 3.05 -1.68
CA PRO A 46 -9.86 3.51 -1.30
C PRO A 46 -9.95 5.04 -1.28
N GLN A 47 -11.13 5.59 -1.57
CA GLN A 47 -11.37 7.03 -1.48
C GLN A 47 -11.04 7.57 -0.08
N GLY A 48 -10.25 8.66 -0.02
CA GLY A 48 -9.81 9.27 1.24
C GLY A 48 -8.59 8.61 1.89
N PHE A 49 -7.95 7.66 1.19
CA PHE A 49 -6.70 7.02 1.58
C PHE A 49 -5.60 7.33 0.56
N HIS A 50 -4.36 7.06 0.94
CA HIS A 50 -3.23 6.96 0.03
C HIS A 50 -2.50 5.63 0.25
N LEU A 51 -1.84 5.15 -0.80
CA LEU A 51 -0.94 4.01 -0.72
C LEU A 51 0.22 4.36 0.22
N ARG A 52 0.46 3.52 1.23
CA ARG A 52 1.50 3.73 2.24
C ARG A 52 2.66 2.76 2.08
N SER A 53 2.37 1.48 1.86
CA SER A 53 3.41 0.48 1.67
C SER A 53 2.93 -0.75 0.92
N ILE A 54 3.86 -1.36 0.20
CA ILE A 54 3.70 -2.69 -0.39
C ILE A 54 4.81 -3.56 0.17
N ASP A 55 4.44 -4.66 0.81
CA ASP A 55 5.34 -5.70 1.29
C ASP A 55 5.21 -6.91 0.38
N VAL A 56 6.30 -7.28 -0.29
CA VAL A 56 6.40 -8.48 -1.12
C VAL A 56 7.40 -9.41 -0.47
N GLU A 57 6.93 -10.52 0.10
CA GLU A 57 7.76 -11.53 0.76
C GLU A 57 8.76 -10.96 1.79
N GLY A 58 8.34 -9.96 2.56
CA GLY A 58 9.15 -9.31 3.59
C GLY A 58 9.96 -8.12 3.08
N LYS A 59 9.93 -7.82 1.77
CA LYS A 59 10.55 -6.62 1.19
C LYS A 59 9.52 -5.51 1.13
N VAL A 60 9.67 -4.53 2.02
CA VAL A 60 8.74 -3.40 2.15
C VAL A 60 9.25 -2.21 1.34
N VAL A 61 8.40 -1.71 0.44
CA VAL A 61 8.56 -0.39 -0.19
C VAL A 61 7.53 0.54 0.41
N GLN A 62 7.95 1.76 0.76
CA GLN A 62 7.09 2.76 1.39
C GLN A 62 6.88 3.96 0.49
N TYR A 63 5.78 4.66 0.72
CA TYR A 63 5.36 5.82 -0.04
C TYR A 63 5.07 7.01 0.87
N ASP A 64 5.40 8.21 0.41
CA ASP A 64 4.96 9.46 1.02
C ASP A 64 3.48 9.76 0.68
N TYR A 65 2.94 10.84 1.26
CA TYR A 65 1.56 11.29 1.01
C TYR A 65 1.29 11.74 -0.44
N ASN A 66 2.35 12.01 -1.21
CA ASN A 66 2.26 12.39 -2.62
C ASN A 66 2.36 11.16 -3.55
N GLY A 67 2.57 9.96 -2.99
CA GLY A 67 2.72 8.73 -3.75
C GLY A 67 4.14 8.51 -4.30
N HIS A 68 5.14 9.24 -3.81
CA HIS A 68 6.55 9.01 -4.12
C HIS A 68 7.12 7.90 -3.24
N LYS A 69 7.98 7.05 -3.81
CA LYS A 69 8.73 6.03 -3.07
C LYS A 69 9.72 6.71 -2.10
N LEU A 70 9.82 6.18 -0.88
CA LEU A 70 10.76 6.59 0.17
C LEU A 70 12.05 5.78 0.15
#